data_AF-A0A2S4UWS9-F1
#
_entry.id   AF-A0A2S4UWS9-F1
#
_cell.length_a   1.000
_cell.length_b   1.000
_cell.length_c   1.000
_cell.angle_alpha   90.00
_cell.angle_beta   90.00
_cell.angle_gamma   90.00
#
_symmetry.space_group_name_H-M   'P 1'
#
loop_
_entity.id
_entity.type
_entity.pdbx_description
1 polymer ?
#
loop_
_entity_poly.entity_id
_entity_poly.type
_entity_poly.pdbx_seq_one_letter_code
_entity_poly.pdbx_strand_id
1 'polypeptide(L)'
;MRVAGEVLDKNGQEEFIPTTIHPTQLTKQPQQLLQMTSVNPSYTHPPSGPTVTYDPAADIIPVEQNDIIRLKIFVPLATLTAMFSNLVCALLIDPSMGDINDRYYTLLTPSKILIGFYWMVIFACQFGMAFMVVCTSNQRYRTEETKQTFVHAIGMTYVVALFGFALWPIFWVRQINPLAPLLVSFLLSPITLNLTCQTHTLPYLSSFCVHLVNNVLKAAELFVVSTVLLFVVFLLMTYTLHSIWKHSPPSFTSKPFSFMFIYIPVQLFQTVLFTVDLPQSILISLKWFRSPIDDTWEKHFSTHAWIIFGIVLLIGLSNAFTVYRAKDLIRMLAVVYLSIALLINSKGTLQKVADAPQVITALIAAAAGCVVCFIASFVDFGSGRNRIILQDEDEREEQLLRR
;
A
#
# COMPACT_ATOMS: atom_id res chain seq x y z
N MET A 1 5.94 -65.65 -29.05
CA MET A 1 4.50 -65.47 -28.73
C MET A 1 4.04 -64.18 -29.41
N ARG A 2 3.39 -64.31 -30.57
CA ARG A 2 2.00 -63.88 -30.87
C ARG A 2 1.61 -62.48 -30.35
N VAL A 3 1.03 -61.54 -31.11
CA VAL A 3 0.67 -61.31 -32.53
C VAL A 3 0.14 -59.85 -32.54
N ALA A 4 0.66 -58.95 -33.40
CA ALA A 4 -0.02 -58.18 -34.48
C ALA A 4 -1.26 -57.34 -34.09
N GLY A 5 -1.51 -56.13 -34.60
CA GLY A 5 -0.89 -55.46 -35.75
C GLY A 5 -1.33 -54.00 -35.95
N GLU A 6 -0.70 -53.38 -36.95
CA GLU A 6 -0.94 -52.08 -37.58
C GLU A 6 -2.33 -51.93 -38.21
N VAL A 7 -2.84 -50.70 -38.31
CA VAL A 7 -3.44 -50.18 -39.56
C VAL A 7 -3.12 -48.68 -39.69
N LEU A 8 -2.37 -48.36 -40.75
CA LEU A 8 -2.19 -47.06 -41.40
C LEU A 8 -3.44 -46.69 -42.21
N ASP A 9 -3.76 -45.40 -42.35
CA ASP A 9 -4.22 -44.91 -43.65
C ASP A 9 -3.80 -43.46 -43.93
N LYS A 10 -3.48 -43.19 -45.21
CA LYS A 10 -2.95 -41.96 -45.82
C LYS A 10 -3.82 -41.63 -47.04
N ASN A 11 -3.92 -40.33 -47.32
CA ASN A 11 -4.12 -39.67 -48.64
C ASN A 11 -5.53 -39.39 -49.19
N GLY A 12 -5.64 -38.18 -49.78
CA GLY A 12 -6.35 -37.88 -51.04
C GLY A 12 -7.65 -37.09 -50.87
N GLN A 13 -7.66 -35.75 -50.98
CA GLN A 13 -7.80 -34.90 -52.20
C GLN A 13 -9.24 -34.70 -52.74
N GLU A 14 -9.61 -33.41 -52.79
CA GLU A 14 -10.45 -32.65 -53.75
C GLU A 14 -11.88 -33.09 -54.12
N GLU A 15 -12.85 -32.21 -53.84
CA GLU A 15 -13.94 -31.91 -54.78
C GLU A 15 -14.44 -30.46 -54.62
N PHE A 16 -14.95 -29.90 -55.73
CA PHE A 16 -15.04 -28.49 -56.10
C PHE A 16 -16.49 -28.14 -56.49
N ILE A 17 -17.05 -27.05 -55.91
CA ILE A 17 -18.03 -26.07 -56.50
C ILE A 17 -19.49 -26.54 -56.79
N PRO A 18 -20.52 -25.66 -56.87
CA PRO A 18 -20.97 -24.50 -56.07
C PRO A 18 -22.49 -24.67 -55.68
N THR A 19 -23.18 -23.61 -55.21
CA THR A 19 -24.49 -23.10 -55.71
C THR A 19 -25.31 -22.37 -54.62
N THR A 20 -25.42 -21.05 -54.80
CA THR A 20 -26.62 -20.17 -54.78
C THR A 20 -27.91 -20.60 -54.03
N ILE A 21 -28.50 -19.66 -53.26
CA ILE A 21 -29.91 -19.13 -53.30
C ILE A 21 -30.42 -18.72 -51.89
N HIS A 22 -30.48 -17.39 -51.66
CA HIS A 22 -31.60 -16.54 -51.15
C HIS A 22 -32.36 -16.81 -49.81
N PRO A 23 -33.19 -15.86 -49.29
CA PRO A 23 -33.30 -15.54 -47.87
C PRO A 23 -34.66 -15.97 -47.28
N THR A 24 -34.83 -15.94 -45.96
CA THR A 24 -36.18 -15.95 -45.39
C THR A 24 -36.26 -15.13 -44.11
N GLN A 25 -37.04 -14.06 -44.21
CA GLN A 25 -37.65 -13.28 -43.16
C GLN A 25 -38.44 -14.17 -42.19
N LEU A 26 -38.35 -13.93 -40.88
CA LEU A 26 -39.41 -14.33 -39.97
C LEU A 26 -39.73 -13.21 -38.96
N THR A 27 -40.78 -12.51 -39.32
CA THR A 27 -41.62 -11.61 -38.53
C THR A 27 -42.19 -12.31 -37.29
N LYS A 28 -42.19 -11.65 -36.12
CA LYS A 28 -43.20 -11.87 -35.06
C LYS A 28 -43.22 -10.73 -34.02
N GLN A 29 -44.10 -9.77 -34.26
CA GLN A 29 -44.98 -9.12 -33.27
C GLN A 29 -46.42 -9.44 -33.74
N PRO A 30 -47.52 -9.28 -32.96
CA PRO A 30 -47.74 -8.31 -31.88
C PRO A 30 -48.53 -8.86 -30.66
N GLN A 31 -48.66 -8.06 -29.59
CA GLN A 31 -49.97 -7.75 -28.99
C GLN A 31 -49.86 -6.68 -27.90
N GLN A 32 -50.53 -5.55 -28.16
CA GLN A 32 -50.92 -4.52 -27.21
C GLN A 32 -52.22 -4.97 -26.51
N LEU A 33 -52.34 -4.71 -25.20
CA LEU A 33 -53.66 -4.43 -24.57
C LEU A 33 -53.48 -3.78 -23.19
N LEU A 34 -53.60 -2.45 -23.12
CA LEU A 34 -54.54 -1.79 -22.20
C LEU A 34 -54.53 -0.28 -22.47
N GLN A 35 -55.57 0.18 -23.15
CA GLN A 35 -55.98 1.56 -23.26
C GLN A 35 -57.16 1.72 -22.31
N MET A 36 -57.10 2.65 -21.37
CA MET A 36 -58.30 3.35 -20.90
C MET A 36 -58.00 4.84 -20.75
N THR A 37 -58.86 5.59 -21.41
CA THR A 37 -58.87 7.00 -21.73
C THR A 37 -59.26 7.86 -20.53
N SER A 38 -58.64 9.03 -20.35
CA SER A 38 -59.34 10.17 -19.77
C SER A 38 -58.75 11.51 -20.26
N VAL A 39 -59.52 12.15 -21.15
CA VAL A 39 -59.82 13.58 -21.25
C VAL A 39 -58.71 14.62 -21.04
N ASN A 40 -58.49 15.38 -22.12
CA ASN A 40 -57.65 16.57 -22.28
C ASN A 40 -58.15 17.76 -21.42
N PRO A 41 -57.27 18.70 -21.03
CA PRO A 41 -57.38 20.00 -21.69
C PRO A 41 -56.05 20.58 -22.16
N SER A 42 -56.11 21.17 -23.35
CA SER A 42 -55.06 21.94 -23.99
C SER A 42 -54.48 23.02 -23.08
N TYR A 43 -53.19 22.89 -22.78
CA TYR A 43 -52.34 24.01 -22.38
C TYR A 43 -51.35 24.29 -23.51
N THR A 44 -51.56 25.40 -24.22
CA THR A 44 -50.60 25.98 -25.17
C THR A 44 -49.45 26.57 -24.36
N HIS A 45 -48.35 25.81 -24.22
CA HIS A 45 -47.09 26.36 -23.74
C HIS A 45 -46.40 27.16 -24.87
N PRO A 46 -45.79 28.32 -24.56
CA PRO A 46 -44.94 29.03 -25.52
C PRO A 46 -43.72 28.17 -25.89
N PRO A 47 -43.12 28.37 -27.08
CA PRO A 47 -42.04 27.52 -27.58
C PRO A 47 -40.86 27.58 -26.63
N SER A 48 -40.65 26.48 -25.92
CA SER A 48 -39.44 26.20 -25.18
C SER A 48 -38.28 26.16 -26.19
N GLY A 49 -37.22 26.92 -25.87
CA GLY A 49 -35.93 26.77 -26.53
C GLY A 49 -35.42 25.33 -26.45
N PRO A 50 -34.34 25.00 -27.19
CA PRO A 50 -33.85 23.63 -27.30
C PRO A 50 -33.73 23.02 -25.90
N THR A 51 -34.54 21.98 -25.67
CA THR A 51 -34.54 21.23 -24.42
C THR A 51 -33.18 20.55 -24.36
N VAL A 52 -32.23 21.16 -23.64
CA VAL A 52 -31.00 20.51 -23.25
C VAL A 52 -31.43 19.35 -22.38
N THR A 53 -31.50 18.16 -22.99
CA THR A 53 -31.71 16.91 -22.27
C THR A 53 -30.50 16.77 -21.37
N TYR A 54 -30.65 17.17 -20.12
CA TYR A 54 -29.66 16.94 -19.08
C TYR A 54 -29.59 15.43 -18.90
N ASP A 55 -28.61 14.79 -19.54
CA ASP A 55 -28.26 13.42 -19.27
C ASP A 55 -27.36 13.42 -18.04
N PRO A 56 -27.86 13.05 -16.84
CA PRO A 56 -27.04 13.02 -15.64
C PRO A 56 -25.87 12.03 -15.76
N ALA A 57 -25.87 11.12 -16.74
CA ALA A 57 -24.73 10.24 -17.00
C ALA A 57 -23.60 10.95 -17.76
N ALA A 58 -23.86 12.05 -18.48
CA ALA A 58 -22.84 12.75 -19.26
C ALA A 58 -21.96 13.69 -18.42
N ASP A 59 -22.50 14.26 -17.33
CA ASP A 59 -21.80 15.24 -16.49
C ASP A 59 -20.96 14.63 -15.35
N ILE A 60 -21.14 13.34 -15.03
CA ILE A 60 -20.40 12.67 -13.93
C ILE A 60 -18.99 12.23 -14.36
N ILE A 61 -18.65 12.26 -15.66
CA ILE A 61 -17.53 11.47 -16.20
C ILE A 61 -16.21 12.21 -16.54
N PRO A 62 -16.11 13.55 -16.76
CA PRO A 62 -14.85 14.11 -17.24
C PRO A 62 -13.76 14.25 -16.16
N VAL A 63 -14.12 14.46 -14.88
CA VAL A 63 -13.14 14.72 -13.81
C VAL A 63 -12.48 13.43 -13.30
N GLU A 64 -13.24 12.37 -13.05
CA GLU A 64 -12.68 11.08 -12.60
C GLU A 64 -11.74 10.45 -13.64
N GLN A 65 -12.03 10.65 -14.93
CA GLN A 65 -11.26 10.02 -15.99
C GLN A 65 -9.83 10.58 -16.08
N ASN A 66 -9.64 11.88 -15.80
CA ASN A 66 -8.33 12.52 -15.77
C ASN A 66 -7.48 12.03 -14.57
N ASP A 67 -8.09 11.85 -13.41
CA ASP A 67 -7.39 11.35 -12.23
C ASP A 67 -6.97 9.89 -12.39
N ILE A 68 -7.81 9.08 -13.04
CA ILE A 68 -7.46 7.70 -13.43
C ILE A 68 -6.25 7.68 -14.36
N ILE A 69 -6.21 8.56 -15.37
CA ILE A 69 -5.08 8.62 -16.32
C ILE A 69 -3.79 9.00 -15.60
N ARG A 70 -3.84 9.99 -14.70
CA ARG A 70 -2.68 10.40 -13.90
C ARG A 70 -2.19 9.27 -13.00
N LEU A 71 -3.08 8.62 -12.26
CA LEU A 71 -2.72 7.55 -11.33
C LEU A 71 -2.02 6.38 -12.04
N LYS A 72 -2.45 6.05 -13.26
CA LYS A 72 -1.83 5.00 -14.09
C LYS A 72 -0.38 5.24 -14.44
N ILE A 73 0.02 6.50 -14.61
CA ILE A 73 1.40 6.87 -14.96
C ILE A 73 2.22 7.06 -13.68
N PHE A 74 1.65 7.74 -12.68
CA PHE A 74 2.39 8.13 -11.49
C PHE A 74 2.64 6.97 -10.52
N VAL A 75 1.73 6.01 -10.37
CA VAL A 75 1.93 4.89 -9.42
C VAL A 75 3.11 4.00 -9.82
N PRO A 76 3.21 3.48 -11.06
CA PRO A 76 4.37 2.68 -11.47
C PRO A 76 5.66 3.49 -11.42
N LEU A 77 5.63 4.74 -11.87
CA LEU A 77 6.79 5.63 -11.85
C LEU A 77 7.31 5.85 -10.42
N ALA A 78 6.43 6.20 -9.48
CA ALA A 78 6.80 6.44 -8.08
C ALA A 78 7.31 5.15 -7.41
N THR A 79 6.68 4.01 -7.71
CA THR A 79 7.09 2.70 -7.18
C THR A 79 8.49 2.33 -7.65
N LEU A 80 8.76 2.42 -8.95
CA LEU A 80 10.07 2.14 -9.53
C LEU A 80 11.14 3.10 -9.01
N THR A 81 10.79 4.38 -8.86
CA THR A 81 11.69 5.41 -8.30
C THR A 81 12.06 5.09 -6.85
N ALA A 82 11.07 4.72 -6.02
CA ALA A 82 11.29 4.33 -4.64
C ALA A 82 12.14 3.06 -4.52
N MET A 83 11.85 2.04 -5.33
CA MET A 83 12.64 0.80 -5.39
C MET A 83 14.08 1.06 -5.81
N PHE A 84 14.29 1.83 -6.89
CA PHE A 84 15.62 2.13 -7.40
C PHE A 84 16.43 2.94 -6.39
N SER A 85 15.85 3.99 -5.80
CA SER A 85 16.53 4.81 -4.80
C SER A 85 17.00 3.98 -3.60
N ASN A 86 16.11 3.15 -3.04
CA ASN A 86 16.45 2.29 -1.92
C ASN A 86 17.47 1.21 -2.29
N LEU A 87 17.37 0.60 -3.48
CA LEU A 87 18.33 -0.41 -3.95
C LEU A 87 19.72 0.18 -4.16
N VAL A 88 19.82 1.38 -4.76
CA VAL A 88 21.09 2.09 -4.96
C VAL A 88 21.72 2.44 -3.60
N CYS A 89 20.94 2.99 -2.67
CA CYS A 89 21.42 3.29 -1.32
C CYS A 89 21.75 2.04 -0.48
N ALA A 90 21.20 0.88 -0.81
CA ALA A 90 21.47 -0.38 -0.11
C ALA A 90 22.67 -1.13 -0.69
N LEU A 91 22.92 -1.08 -2.01
CA LEU A 91 23.92 -1.94 -2.67
C LEU A 91 25.06 -1.21 -3.37
N LEU A 92 24.84 0.02 -3.86
CA LEU A 92 25.82 0.72 -4.72
C LEU A 92 26.58 1.82 -3.98
N ILE A 93 26.01 2.40 -2.93
CA ILE A 93 26.65 3.50 -2.20
C ILE A 93 27.37 2.95 -0.97
N ASP A 94 28.66 3.30 -0.85
CA ASP A 94 29.44 3.10 0.37
C ASP A 94 29.47 4.39 1.21
N PRO A 95 29.20 4.32 2.52
CA PRO A 95 28.68 3.15 3.25
C PRO A 95 27.21 2.87 2.91
N SER A 96 26.85 1.58 2.84
CA SER A 96 25.46 1.16 2.59
C SER A 96 24.54 1.49 3.76
N MET A 97 23.22 1.55 3.55
CA MET A 97 22.26 1.68 4.66
C MET A 97 22.48 0.68 5.79
N GLY A 98 22.84 -0.56 5.43
CA GLY A 98 23.16 -1.58 6.41
C GLY A 98 24.38 -1.19 7.25
N ASP A 99 25.42 -0.68 6.61
CA ASP A 99 26.65 -0.28 7.30
C ASP A 99 26.44 0.96 8.17
N ILE A 100 25.54 1.85 7.78
CA ILE A 100 25.10 2.96 8.62
C ILE A 100 24.42 2.42 9.88
N ASN A 101 23.54 1.43 9.75
CA ASN A 101 22.86 0.81 10.88
C ASN A 101 23.83 0.06 11.81
N ASP A 102 24.86 -0.60 11.27
CA ASP A 102 25.91 -1.24 12.07
C ASP A 102 26.80 -0.20 12.78
N ARG A 103 27.06 0.95 12.14
CA ARG A 103 27.83 2.04 12.72
C ARG A 103 27.08 2.73 13.86
N TYR A 104 25.79 2.96 13.68
CA TYR A 104 24.92 3.60 14.67
C TYR A 104 24.07 2.54 15.38
N TYR A 105 24.73 1.61 16.06
CA TYR A 105 24.06 0.50 16.72
C TYR A 105 23.16 0.98 17.86
N THR A 106 21.87 0.68 17.75
CA THR A 106 20.85 0.94 18.79
C THR A 106 20.30 -0.38 19.32
N LEU A 107 19.59 -0.34 20.46
CA LEU A 107 18.89 -1.53 20.97
C LEU A 107 17.84 -2.07 19.95
N LEU A 108 17.36 -1.22 19.05
CA LEU A 108 16.39 -1.55 17.99
C LEU A 108 17.01 -1.79 16.61
N THR A 109 18.33 -1.96 16.50
CA THR A 109 18.98 -2.26 15.20
C THR A 109 18.63 -3.70 14.77
N PRO A 110 17.84 -3.93 13.69
CA PRO A 110 17.46 -5.27 13.25
C PRO A 110 18.62 -6.01 12.57
N SER A 111 18.46 -7.33 12.39
CA SER A 111 19.31 -8.11 11.51
C SER A 111 19.18 -7.64 10.05
N LYS A 112 20.31 -7.29 9.42
CA LYS A 112 20.41 -6.83 8.02
C LYS A 112 19.75 -7.79 7.03
N ILE A 113 19.93 -9.10 7.24
CA ILE A 113 19.43 -10.14 6.33
C ILE A 113 17.90 -10.25 6.44
N LEU A 114 17.38 -10.29 7.67
CA LEU A 114 15.93 -10.44 7.90
C LEU A 114 15.16 -9.20 7.44
N ILE A 115 15.68 -8.00 7.72
CA ILE A 115 15.04 -6.76 7.25
C ILE A 115 15.15 -6.62 5.73
N GLY A 116 16.28 -7.01 5.13
CA GLY A 116 16.45 -7.02 3.67
C GLY A 116 15.49 -7.97 2.97
N PHE A 117 15.27 -9.18 3.53
CA PHE A 117 14.28 -10.11 3.02
C PHE A 117 12.86 -9.56 3.11
N TYR A 118 12.52 -8.91 4.23
CA TYR A 118 11.22 -8.26 4.39
C TYR A 118 10.98 -7.17 3.35
N TRP A 119 11.98 -6.31 3.11
CA TRP A 119 11.93 -5.30 2.05
C TRP A 119 11.85 -5.89 0.65
N MET A 120 12.54 -7.00 0.37
CA MET A 120 12.42 -7.71 -0.89
C MET A 120 10.97 -8.17 -1.13
N VAL A 121 10.30 -8.72 -0.11
CA VAL A 121 8.89 -9.12 -0.19
C VAL A 121 7.99 -7.90 -0.44
N ILE A 122 8.20 -6.79 0.26
CA ILE A 122 7.45 -5.54 0.00
C ILE A 122 7.63 -5.10 -1.45
N PHE A 123 8.86 -5.01 -1.93
CA PHE A 123 9.14 -4.54 -3.28
C PHE A 123 8.59 -5.46 -4.35
N ALA A 124 8.60 -6.78 -4.14
CA ALA A 124 7.94 -7.73 -5.03
C ALA A 124 6.42 -7.48 -5.07
N CYS A 125 5.78 -7.27 -3.92
CA CYS A 125 4.35 -6.96 -3.85
C CYS A 125 4.01 -5.59 -4.45
N GLN A 126 4.87 -4.57 -4.25
CA GLN A 126 4.70 -3.23 -4.84
C GLN A 126 4.88 -3.26 -6.36
N PHE A 127 5.84 -4.02 -6.87
CA PHE A 127 5.98 -4.26 -8.30
C PHE A 127 4.73 -4.95 -8.87
N GLY A 128 4.19 -5.94 -8.16
CA GLY A 128 2.92 -6.57 -8.50
C GLY A 128 1.74 -5.60 -8.52
N MET A 129 1.66 -4.68 -7.55
CA MET A 129 0.66 -3.60 -7.55
C MET A 129 0.80 -2.70 -8.78
N ALA A 130 2.00 -2.21 -9.06
CA ALA A 130 2.28 -1.34 -10.20
C ALA A 130 1.95 -2.04 -11.53
N PHE A 131 2.33 -3.31 -11.66
CA PHE A 131 1.98 -4.14 -12.82
C PHE A 131 0.46 -4.29 -12.94
N MET A 132 -0.25 -4.52 -11.84
CA MET A 132 -1.72 -4.63 -11.84
C MET A 132 -2.39 -3.30 -12.26
N VAL A 133 -1.87 -2.14 -11.84
CA VAL A 133 -2.34 -0.83 -12.32
C VAL A 133 -2.14 -0.67 -13.83
N VAL A 134 -1.02 -1.15 -14.36
CA VAL A 134 -0.76 -1.11 -15.81
C VAL A 134 -1.64 -2.10 -16.56
N CYS A 135 -1.80 -3.34 -16.09
CA CYS A 135 -2.65 -4.33 -16.73
C CYS A 135 -4.14 -3.95 -16.71
N THR A 136 -4.61 -3.33 -15.62
CA THR A 136 -5.98 -2.80 -15.53
C THR A 136 -6.23 -1.59 -16.43
N SER A 137 -5.18 -1.00 -17.03
CA SER A 137 -5.33 0.01 -18.08
C SER A 137 -5.93 -0.57 -19.37
N ASN A 138 -5.71 -1.85 -19.64
CA ASN A 138 -6.38 -2.55 -20.74
C ASN A 138 -7.82 -2.84 -20.32
N GLN A 139 -8.76 -2.12 -20.96
CA GLN A 139 -10.18 -2.05 -20.64
C GLN A 139 -10.90 -3.42 -20.54
N ARG A 140 -10.26 -4.49 -21.01
CA ARG A 140 -10.81 -5.85 -21.11
C ARG A 140 -10.89 -6.63 -19.79
N TYR A 141 -10.17 -6.24 -18.74
CA TYR A 141 -10.03 -7.04 -17.50
C TYR A 141 -10.73 -6.44 -16.26
N ARG A 142 -11.73 -5.57 -16.43
CA ARG A 142 -12.15 -4.66 -15.34
C ARG A 142 -13.49 -5.03 -14.70
N THR A 143 -13.49 -5.20 -13.38
CA THR A 143 -14.68 -5.04 -12.52
C THR A 143 -14.79 -3.58 -12.08
N GLU A 144 -15.98 -2.98 -12.18
CA GLU A 144 -16.22 -1.55 -11.85
C GLU A 144 -15.82 -1.19 -10.42
N GLU A 145 -15.91 -2.15 -9.50
CA GLU A 145 -15.53 -1.97 -8.11
C GLU A 145 -14.02 -1.71 -7.91
N THR A 146 -13.15 -2.40 -8.67
CA THR A 146 -11.69 -2.24 -8.54
C THR A 146 -11.26 -0.83 -8.94
N LYS A 147 -12.00 -0.20 -9.86
CA LYS A 147 -11.76 1.17 -10.35
C LYS A 147 -11.94 2.18 -9.23
N GLN A 148 -13.06 2.06 -8.54
CA GLN A 148 -13.41 2.95 -7.45
C GLN A 148 -12.40 2.83 -6.32
N THR A 149 -11.96 1.61 -5.98
CA THR A 149 -10.91 1.40 -4.98
C THR A 149 -9.60 2.11 -5.39
N PHE A 150 -9.15 2.01 -6.63
CA PHE A 150 -7.89 2.69 -7.02
C PHE A 150 -7.98 4.21 -6.94
N VAL A 151 -9.06 4.79 -7.47
CA VAL A 151 -9.23 6.25 -7.53
C VAL A 151 -9.45 6.84 -6.14
N HIS A 152 -10.36 6.25 -5.36
CA HIS A 152 -10.78 6.82 -4.09
C HIS A 152 -9.90 6.37 -2.91
N ALA A 153 -9.36 5.15 -2.95
CA ALA A 153 -8.65 4.59 -1.81
C ALA A 153 -7.14 4.84 -1.85
N ILE A 154 -6.49 4.58 -2.99
CA ILE A 154 -5.03 4.76 -3.13
C ILE A 154 -4.71 6.23 -3.44
N GLY A 155 -5.39 6.78 -4.45
CA GLY A 155 -5.31 8.18 -4.83
C GLY A 155 -3.88 8.70 -5.08
N MET A 156 -3.75 10.02 -5.20
CA MET A 156 -2.45 10.68 -5.33
C MET A 156 -1.64 10.65 -4.02
N THR A 157 -2.28 10.42 -2.87
CA THR A 157 -1.61 10.37 -1.57
C THR A 157 -0.56 9.27 -1.50
N TYR A 158 -0.86 8.08 -2.04
CA TYR A 158 0.09 6.98 -2.10
C TYR A 158 1.33 7.31 -2.96
N VAL A 159 1.12 7.99 -4.10
CA VAL A 159 2.19 8.45 -4.98
C VAL A 159 3.12 9.43 -4.26
N VAL A 160 2.56 10.42 -3.58
CA VAL A 160 3.33 11.41 -2.81
C VAL A 160 4.16 10.73 -1.72
N ALA A 161 3.56 9.75 -1.03
CA ALA A 161 4.26 9.00 0.01
C ALA A 161 5.39 8.12 -0.55
N LEU A 162 5.22 7.49 -1.72
CA LEU A 162 6.29 6.75 -2.38
C LEU A 162 7.45 7.66 -2.82
N PHE A 163 7.17 8.86 -3.33
CA PHE A 163 8.24 9.82 -3.63
C PHE A 163 8.94 10.32 -2.36
N GLY A 164 8.19 10.60 -1.29
CA GLY A 164 8.77 10.92 0.02
C GLY A 164 9.67 9.79 0.52
N PHE A 165 9.24 8.54 0.36
CA PHE A 165 10.03 7.36 0.70
C PHE A 165 11.26 7.17 -0.22
N ALA A 166 11.18 7.56 -1.49
CA ALA A 166 12.32 7.55 -2.40
C ALA A 166 13.40 8.58 -2.01
N LEU A 167 13.00 9.69 -1.38
CA LEU A 167 13.92 10.76 -0.95
C LEU A 167 14.56 10.47 0.42
N TRP A 168 13.83 9.83 1.32
CA TRP A 168 14.32 9.40 2.64
C TRP A 168 15.72 8.78 2.65
N PRO A 169 16.02 7.74 1.83
CA PRO A 169 17.30 7.04 1.87
C PRO A 169 18.47 7.93 1.45
N ILE A 170 18.19 8.93 0.60
CA ILE A 170 19.19 9.84 0.11
C ILE A 170 19.63 10.82 1.21
N PHE A 171 18.68 11.35 1.97
CA PHE A 171 18.99 12.18 3.14
C PHE A 171 19.72 11.37 4.22
N TRP A 172 19.37 10.09 4.35
CA TRP A 172 20.00 9.18 5.30
C TRP A 172 21.48 8.89 4.94
N VAL A 173 21.77 8.59 3.68
CA VAL A 173 23.13 8.22 3.22
C VAL A 173 24.04 9.43 2.98
N ARG A 174 23.47 10.58 2.57
CA ARG A 174 24.23 11.83 2.30
C ARG A 174 25.11 12.27 3.47
N GLN A 175 24.75 11.87 4.69
CA GLN A 175 25.53 12.19 5.87
C GLN A 175 26.97 11.69 5.83
N ILE A 176 27.26 10.61 5.07
CA ILE A 176 28.59 10.00 5.06
C ILE A 176 29.24 10.06 3.66
N ASN A 177 28.46 10.22 2.58
CA ASN A 177 28.99 10.25 1.21
C ASN A 177 28.56 11.51 0.42
N PRO A 178 29.50 12.34 -0.07
CA PRO A 178 29.20 13.52 -0.88
C PRO A 178 28.68 13.22 -2.30
N LEU A 179 28.57 11.96 -2.73
CA LEU A 179 28.01 11.56 -4.03
C LEU A 179 26.47 11.44 -4.06
N ALA A 180 25.83 11.40 -2.89
CA ALA A 180 24.37 11.43 -2.76
C ALA A 180 23.62 12.59 -3.48
N PRO A 181 24.15 13.84 -3.61
CA PRO A 181 23.50 14.90 -4.38
C PRO A 181 23.30 14.56 -5.85
N LEU A 182 24.24 13.81 -6.46
CA LEU A 182 24.17 13.49 -7.88
C LEU A 182 23.00 12.53 -8.17
N LEU A 183 22.70 11.64 -7.22
CA LEU A 183 21.52 10.78 -7.27
C LEU A 183 20.22 11.57 -7.04
N VAL A 184 20.21 12.57 -6.13
CA VAL A 184 19.05 13.48 -5.98
C VAL A 184 18.77 14.19 -7.31
N SER A 185 19.80 14.72 -7.97
CA SER A 185 19.65 15.39 -9.26
C SER A 185 19.16 14.46 -10.37
N PHE A 186 19.61 13.20 -10.38
CA PHE A 186 19.14 12.19 -11.34
C PHE A 186 17.70 11.74 -11.06
N LEU A 187 17.31 11.55 -9.80
CA LEU A 187 15.96 11.11 -9.40
C LEU A 187 14.92 12.22 -9.50
N LEU A 188 15.30 13.47 -9.29
CA LEU A 188 14.44 14.63 -9.54
C LEU A 188 14.35 14.99 -11.03
N SER A 189 15.25 14.48 -11.88
CA SER A 189 15.24 14.73 -13.33
C SER A 189 13.91 14.40 -14.01
N PRO A 190 13.28 13.21 -13.82
CA PRO A 190 11.99 12.92 -14.43
C PRO A 190 10.84 13.78 -13.91
N ILE A 191 10.87 14.17 -12.63
CA ILE A 191 9.88 15.10 -12.03
C ILE A 191 10.04 16.50 -12.64
N THR A 192 11.29 16.93 -12.82
CA THR A 192 11.64 18.22 -13.45
C THR A 192 11.26 18.21 -14.93
N LEU A 193 11.52 17.13 -15.66
CA LEU A 193 11.15 16.97 -17.08
C LEU A 193 9.63 17.03 -17.30
N ASN A 194 8.83 16.39 -16.44
CA ASN A 194 7.37 16.42 -16.56
C ASN A 194 6.79 17.80 -16.23
N LEU A 195 7.32 18.49 -15.21
CA LEU A 195 6.93 19.87 -14.89
C LEU A 195 7.38 20.87 -15.97
N THR A 196 8.59 20.70 -16.53
CA THR A 196 9.13 21.55 -17.61
C THR A 196 8.34 21.37 -18.91
N CYS A 197 7.80 20.18 -19.17
CA CYS A 197 6.97 19.93 -20.34
C CYS A 197 5.57 20.56 -20.23
N GLN A 198 5.12 20.90 -19.01
CA GLN A 198 3.81 21.49 -18.77
C GLN A 198 3.83 23.02 -18.58
N THR A 199 4.99 23.59 -18.25
CA THR A 199 5.19 25.04 -18.11
C THR A 199 6.46 25.48 -18.84
N HIS A 200 6.31 26.26 -19.91
CA HIS A 200 7.38 26.76 -20.79
C HIS A 200 8.30 27.84 -20.14
N THR A 201 8.50 27.82 -18.83
CA THR A 201 9.18 28.91 -18.13
C THR A 201 10.08 28.43 -16.97
N LEU A 202 11.38 28.79 -17.08
CA LEU A 202 12.38 29.02 -16.02
C LEU A 202 13.55 28.00 -15.87
N PRO A 203 14.72 28.30 -16.47
CA PRO A 203 15.99 27.57 -16.23
C PRO A 203 16.68 27.87 -14.87
N TYR A 204 16.03 28.59 -13.94
CA TYR A 204 16.64 29.03 -12.67
C TYR A 204 16.41 28.06 -11.49
N LEU A 205 15.49 27.10 -11.62
CA LEU A 205 15.13 26.16 -10.54
C LEU A 205 16.20 25.10 -10.25
N SER A 206 16.99 24.70 -11.25
CA SER A 206 18.05 23.69 -11.08
C SER A 206 19.22 24.22 -10.24
N SER A 207 19.64 25.47 -10.47
CA SER A 207 20.73 26.11 -9.72
C SER A 207 20.31 26.42 -8.28
N PHE A 208 19.06 26.85 -8.07
CA PHE A 208 18.50 27.08 -6.73
C PHE A 208 18.37 25.78 -5.91
N CYS A 209 17.93 24.67 -6.52
CA CYS A 209 17.89 23.37 -5.85
C CYS A 209 19.29 22.91 -5.40
N VAL A 210 20.32 23.07 -6.24
CA VAL A 210 21.69 22.65 -5.90
C VAL A 210 22.29 23.55 -4.81
N HIS A 211 22.06 24.87 -4.84
CA HIS A 211 22.54 25.79 -3.81
C HIS A 211 21.79 25.67 -2.47
N LEU A 212 20.48 25.45 -2.48
CA LEU A 212 19.69 25.20 -1.26
C LEU A 212 20.12 23.89 -0.59
N VAL A 213 20.39 22.85 -1.39
CA VAL A 213 20.85 21.53 -0.88
C VAL A 213 22.29 21.57 -0.35
N ASN A 214 23.15 22.45 -0.89
CA ASN A 214 24.55 22.55 -0.46
C ASN A 214 24.76 23.47 0.75
N ASN A 215 23.94 24.50 0.93
CA ASN A 215 24.12 25.46 2.03
C ASN A 215 23.39 25.11 3.33
N VAL A 216 22.45 24.15 3.32
CA VAL A 216 21.51 23.97 4.45
C VAL A 216 21.92 22.93 5.50
N LEU A 217 22.71 21.86 5.25
CA LEU A 217 22.85 20.80 6.26
C LEU A 217 24.27 20.53 6.78
N LYS A 218 24.44 20.77 8.08
CA LYS A 218 25.42 20.04 8.91
C LYS A 218 24.87 18.63 9.20
N ALA A 219 25.76 17.64 9.32
CA ALA A 219 25.43 16.21 9.43
C ALA A 219 24.37 15.84 10.48
N ALA A 220 24.31 16.53 11.63
CA ALA A 220 23.33 16.24 12.69
C ALA A 220 21.89 16.65 12.34
N GLU A 221 21.70 17.63 11.45
CA GLU A 221 20.36 18.10 11.04
C GLU A 221 19.74 17.20 9.97
N LEU A 222 20.57 16.46 9.21
CA LEU A 222 20.10 15.52 8.19
C LEU A 222 19.28 14.37 8.76
N PHE A 223 19.70 13.79 9.90
CA PHE A 223 18.93 12.74 10.55
C PHE A 223 17.55 13.22 11.01
N VAL A 224 17.46 14.47 11.49
CA VAL A 224 16.18 15.05 11.89
C VAL A 224 15.27 15.23 10.67
N VAL A 225 15.80 15.81 9.58
CA VAL A 225 15.04 15.97 8.32
C VAL A 225 14.57 14.63 7.78
N SER A 226 15.44 13.62 7.77
CA SER A 226 15.09 12.27 7.32
C SER A 226 14.01 11.63 8.21
N THR A 227 14.11 11.80 9.54
CA THR A 227 13.10 11.31 10.49
C THR A 227 11.75 11.99 10.29
N VAL A 228 11.73 13.31 10.12
CA VAL A 228 10.49 14.07 9.83
C VAL A 228 9.87 13.60 8.52
N LEU A 229 10.68 13.41 7.47
CA LEU A 229 10.20 12.91 6.19
C LEU A 229 9.59 11.51 6.32
N LEU A 230 10.26 10.61 7.04
CA LEU A 230 9.75 9.26 7.28
C LEU A 230 8.43 9.29 8.08
N PHE A 231 8.31 10.21 9.03
CA PHE A 231 7.08 10.40 9.81
C PHE A 231 5.92 10.88 8.93
N VAL A 232 6.18 11.82 8.02
CA VAL A 232 5.19 12.26 7.02
C VAL A 232 4.78 11.09 6.11
N VAL A 233 5.74 10.30 5.61
CA VAL A 233 5.44 9.11 4.78
C VAL A 233 4.56 8.12 5.55
N PHE A 234 4.87 7.85 6.82
CA PHE A 234 4.07 7.00 7.69
C PHE A 234 2.63 7.54 7.88
N LEU A 235 2.44 8.84 8.06
CA LEU A 235 1.10 9.43 8.17
C LEU A 235 0.31 9.29 6.86
N LEU A 236 0.95 9.54 5.72
CA LEU A 236 0.33 9.39 4.40
C LEU A 236 -0.06 7.92 4.13
N MET A 237 0.81 6.97 4.47
CA MET A 237 0.51 5.53 4.37
C MET A 237 -0.62 5.11 5.32
N THR A 238 -0.65 5.63 6.55
CA THR A 238 -1.77 5.44 7.48
C THR A 238 -3.07 5.92 6.87
N TYR A 239 -3.06 7.12 6.28
CA TYR A 239 -4.22 7.72 5.63
C TYR A 239 -4.69 6.87 4.45
N THR A 240 -3.78 6.40 3.58
CA THR A 240 -4.12 5.50 2.47
C THR A 240 -4.77 4.21 2.98
N LEU A 241 -4.23 3.58 4.03
CA LEU A 241 -4.84 2.39 4.63
C LEU A 241 -6.22 2.66 5.23
N HIS A 242 -6.38 3.80 5.90
CA HIS A 242 -7.68 4.20 6.43
C HIS A 242 -8.70 4.44 5.31
N SER A 243 -8.28 5.07 4.20
CA SER A 243 -9.12 5.27 3.02
C SER A 243 -9.52 3.95 2.36
N ILE A 244 -8.58 2.99 2.24
CA ILE A 244 -8.87 1.63 1.78
C ILE A 244 -9.91 0.97 2.67
N TRP A 245 -9.76 1.05 3.99
CA TRP A 245 -10.70 0.43 4.91
C TRP A 245 -12.10 1.05 4.82
N LYS A 246 -12.21 2.36 4.60
CA LYS A 246 -13.50 3.07 4.44
C LYS A 246 -14.21 2.73 3.13
N HIS A 247 -13.50 2.69 2.01
CA HIS A 247 -14.11 2.50 0.69
C HIS A 247 -14.20 1.05 0.24
N SER A 248 -13.33 0.17 0.74
CA SER A 248 -13.23 -1.22 0.28
C SER A 248 -12.65 -2.10 1.39
N PRO A 249 -13.50 -2.55 2.34
CA PRO A 249 -13.02 -3.36 3.45
C PRO A 249 -12.31 -4.62 2.93
N PRO A 250 -11.11 -4.95 3.48
CA PRO A 250 -10.31 -6.06 3.00
C PRO A 250 -11.06 -7.38 3.23
N SER A 251 -11.32 -8.12 2.16
CA SER A 251 -11.93 -9.45 2.21
C SER A 251 -11.17 -10.41 1.31
N PHE A 252 -10.58 -11.45 1.92
CA PHE A 252 -9.83 -12.49 1.23
C PHE A 252 -10.72 -13.35 0.33
N THR A 253 -11.94 -13.67 0.78
CA THR A 253 -12.86 -14.58 0.08
C THR A 253 -13.54 -13.92 -1.12
N SER A 254 -13.84 -12.63 -1.02
CA SER A 254 -14.62 -11.94 -2.06
C SER A 254 -13.73 -11.30 -3.13
N LYS A 255 -12.53 -10.81 -2.75
CA LYS A 255 -11.67 -9.98 -3.62
C LYS A 255 -10.18 -10.34 -3.45
N PRO A 256 -9.77 -11.58 -3.78
CA PRO A 256 -8.42 -12.06 -3.48
C PRO A 256 -7.31 -11.26 -4.18
N PHE A 257 -7.52 -10.86 -5.43
CA PHE A 257 -6.54 -10.08 -6.20
C PHE A 257 -6.36 -8.66 -5.68
N SER A 258 -7.45 -7.93 -5.39
CA SER A 258 -7.37 -6.59 -4.81
C SER A 258 -6.75 -6.63 -3.42
N PHE A 259 -7.07 -7.64 -2.61
CA PHE A 259 -6.44 -7.83 -1.32
C PHE A 259 -4.92 -8.05 -1.45
N MET A 260 -4.50 -8.97 -2.32
CA MET A 260 -3.10 -9.35 -2.46
C MET A 260 -2.22 -8.21 -3.01
N PHE A 261 -2.69 -7.49 -4.02
CA PHE A 261 -1.87 -6.48 -4.70
C PHE A 261 -2.08 -5.06 -4.20
N ILE A 262 -3.19 -4.73 -3.54
CA ILE A 262 -3.42 -3.38 -3.01
C ILE A 262 -3.14 -3.36 -1.51
N TYR A 263 -3.82 -4.21 -0.75
CA TYR A 263 -3.80 -4.12 0.71
C TYR A 263 -2.47 -4.62 1.30
N ILE A 264 -2.01 -5.82 0.93
CA ILE A 264 -0.80 -6.43 1.48
C ILE A 264 0.43 -5.51 1.38
N PRO A 265 0.85 -5.01 0.20
CA PRO A 265 2.05 -4.18 0.10
C PRO A 265 1.98 -2.90 0.92
N VAL A 266 0.84 -2.20 0.92
CA VAL A 266 0.67 -0.96 1.70
C VAL A 266 0.72 -1.28 3.19
N GLN A 267 0.12 -2.39 3.61
CA GLN A 267 0.09 -2.81 5.00
C GLN A 267 1.45 -3.27 5.52
N LEU A 268 2.18 -4.08 4.75
CA LEU A 268 3.53 -4.51 5.09
C LEU A 268 4.48 -3.32 5.19
N PHE A 269 4.38 -2.38 4.24
CA PHE A 269 5.19 -1.17 4.21
C PHE A 269 4.90 -0.27 5.42
N GLN A 270 3.62 -0.03 5.74
CA GLN A 270 3.25 0.72 6.93
C GLN A 270 3.77 0.07 8.23
N THR A 271 3.71 -1.26 8.31
CA THR A 271 4.08 -1.98 9.53
C THR A 271 5.59 -1.88 9.82
N VAL A 272 6.45 -1.95 8.78
CA VAL A 272 7.90 -1.77 8.97
C VAL A 272 8.28 -0.34 9.31
N LEU A 273 7.64 0.65 8.68
CA LEU A 273 7.84 2.06 9.03
C LEU A 273 7.55 2.31 10.50
N PHE A 274 6.44 1.76 11.01
CA PHE A 274 6.02 1.97 12.39
C PHE A 274 6.88 1.22 13.41
N THR A 275 7.25 -0.02 13.10
CA THR A 275 7.85 -0.94 14.06
C THR A 275 9.36 -0.80 14.12
N VAL A 276 10.00 -0.48 12.99
CA VAL A 276 11.46 -0.51 12.84
C VAL A 276 11.99 0.87 12.44
N ASP A 277 11.59 1.36 11.26
CA ASP A 277 12.32 2.47 10.64
C ASP A 277 12.13 3.80 11.40
N LEU A 278 10.91 4.11 11.86
CA LEU A 278 10.65 5.32 12.63
C LEU A 278 11.34 5.31 14.01
N PRO A 279 11.15 4.27 14.86
CA PRO A 279 11.84 4.20 16.13
C PRO A 279 13.36 4.28 15.96
N GLN A 280 13.92 3.55 14.99
CA GLN A 280 15.36 3.57 14.74
C GLN A 280 15.84 4.96 14.29
N SER A 281 15.11 5.63 13.39
CA SER A 281 15.44 7.00 12.95
C SER A 281 15.39 8.01 14.09
N ILE A 282 14.39 7.89 14.98
CA ILE A 282 14.26 8.72 16.19
C ILE A 282 15.44 8.48 17.15
N LEU A 283 15.80 7.22 17.42
CA LEU A 283 16.91 6.92 18.33
C LEU A 283 18.25 7.44 17.80
N ILE A 284 18.48 7.31 16.49
CA ILE A 284 19.71 7.80 15.87
C ILE A 284 19.75 9.34 15.87
N SER A 285 18.63 10.01 15.59
CA SER A 285 18.55 11.48 15.64
C SER A 285 18.73 12.04 17.06
N LEU A 286 18.27 11.32 18.10
CA LEU A 286 18.50 11.65 19.51
C LEU A 286 19.93 11.31 20.00
N LYS A 287 20.78 10.75 19.13
CA LYS A 287 22.12 10.24 19.46
C LYS A 287 22.12 9.13 20.53
N TRP A 288 21.05 8.34 20.60
CA TRP A 288 20.92 7.20 21.52
C TRP A 288 21.44 5.91 20.87
N PHE A 289 22.68 5.94 20.38
CA PHE A 289 23.37 4.81 19.79
C PHE A 289 24.72 4.59 20.47
N ARG A 290 25.25 3.37 20.37
CA ARG A 290 26.57 3.03 20.93
C ARG A 290 27.67 3.58 20.02
N SER A 291 28.42 4.58 20.48
CA SER A 291 29.60 5.11 19.78
C SER A 291 30.86 4.44 20.33
N PRO A 292 31.82 4.02 19.48
CA PRO A 292 33.12 3.53 19.95
C PRO A 292 34.00 4.62 20.59
N ILE A 293 33.67 5.89 20.38
CA ILE A 293 34.52 7.04 20.74
C ILE A 293 34.02 7.73 22.02
N ASP A 294 32.73 7.67 22.30
CA ASP A 294 32.09 8.39 23.41
C ASP A 294 31.37 7.43 24.37
N ASP A 295 31.81 7.37 25.63
CA ASP A 295 31.21 6.54 26.69
C ASP A 295 29.91 7.13 27.28
N THR A 296 29.35 8.17 26.67
CA THR A 296 28.14 8.86 27.16
C THR A 296 26.93 7.93 27.18
N TRP A 297 26.87 6.98 26.24
CA TRP A 297 25.80 5.98 26.15
C TRP A 297 25.84 4.99 27.31
N GLU A 298 27.04 4.53 27.73
CA GLU A 298 27.18 3.53 28.79
C GLU A 298 26.73 4.07 30.15
N LYS A 299 26.95 5.37 30.40
CA LYS A 299 26.53 6.03 31.66
C LYS A 299 25.00 6.09 31.85
N HIS A 300 24.24 6.25 30.77
CA HIS A 300 22.78 6.38 30.83
C HIS A 300 22.03 5.18 30.22
N PHE A 301 22.75 4.08 30.03
CA PHE A 301 22.24 2.89 29.36
C PHE A 301 20.92 2.37 29.94
N SER A 302 20.87 2.20 31.26
CA SER A 302 19.67 1.69 31.95
C SER A 302 18.45 2.60 31.74
N THR A 303 18.64 3.92 31.80
CA THR A 303 17.55 4.89 31.59
C THR A 303 17.05 4.84 30.14
N HIS A 304 17.96 4.81 29.17
CA HIS A 304 17.59 4.69 27.75
C HIS A 304 16.88 3.36 27.46
N ALA A 305 17.29 2.25 28.08
CA ALA A 305 16.65 0.95 27.92
C ALA A 305 15.18 0.96 28.37
N TRP A 306 14.85 1.61 29.49
CA TRP A 306 13.46 1.75 29.95
C TRP A 306 12.60 2.62 29.04
N ILE A 307 13.17 3.69 28.48
CA ILE A 307 12.46 4.53 27.51
C ILE A 307 12.17 3.73 26.23
N ILE A 308 13.17 3.01 25.72
CA ILE A 308 13.03 2.15 24.53
C ILE A 308 12.02 1.04 24.79
N PHE A 309 12.03 0.43 25.98
CA PHE A 309 10.98 -0.51 26.41
C PHE A 309 9.58 0.10 26.29
N GLY A 310 9.38 1.32 26.82
CA GLY A 310 8.10 2.01 26.74
C GLY A 310 7.65 2.28 25.29
N ILE A 311 8.59 2.70 24.43
CA ILE A 311 8.31 2.94 23.00
C ILE A 311 7.89 1.63 22.29
N VAL A 312 8.66 0.55 22.46
CA VAL A 312 8.36 -0.75 21.85
C VAL A 312 7.02 -1.29 22.35
N LEU A 313 6.75 -1.19 23.65
CA LEU A 313 5.48 -1.63 24.23
C LEU A 313 4.30 -0.83 23.67
N LEU A 314 4.42 0.49 23.54
CA LEU A 314 3.38 1.35 22.98
C LEU A 314 3.09 1.01 21.51
N ILE A 315 4.14 0.80 20.71
CA ILE A 315 4.02 0.39 19.30
C ILE A 315 3.37 -1.00 19.21
N GLY A 316 3.82 -1.94 20.05
CA GLY A 316 3.26 -3.29 20.13
C GLY A 316 1.77 -3.29 20.50
N LEU A 317 1.38 -2.52 21.51
CA LEU A 317 -0.03 -2.35 21.90
C LEU A 317 -0.86 -1.70 20.79
N SER A 318 -0.33 -0.67 20.12
CA SER A 318 -1.02 0.00 19.01
C SER A 318 -1.25 -0.95 17.83
N ASN A 319 -0.25 -1.79 17.52
CA ASN A 319 -0.36 -2.84 16.51
C ASN A 319 -1.36 -3.92 16.92
N ALA A 320 -1.26 -4.44 18.14
CA ALA A 320 -2.17 -5.46 18.67
C ALA A 320 -3.62 -4.98 18.67
N PHE A 321 -3.85 -3.73 19.07
CA PHE A 321 -5.17 -3.08 19.01
C PHE A 321 -5.71 -2.98 17.58
N THR A 322 -4.85 -2.62 16.62
CA THR A 322 -5.29 -2.55 15.21
C THR A 322 -5.58 -3.95 14.66
N VAL A 323 -4.78 -4.95 15.00
CA VAL A 323 -5.02 -6.36 14.63
C VAL A 323 -6.34 -6.86 15.22
N TYR A 324 -6.63 -6.55 16.49
CA TYR A 324 -7.90 -6.90 17.13
C TYR A 324 -9.10 -6.29 16.38
N ARG A 325 -9.03 -4.99 16.08
CA ARG A 325 -10.11 -4.25 15.39
C ARG A 325 -10.32 -4.68 13.95
N ALA A 326 -9.24 -4.85 13.19
CA ALA A 326 -9.29 -5.07 11.75
C ALA A 326 -9.29 -6.56 11.35
N LYS A 327 -9.08 -7.49 12.30
CA LYS A 327 -8.88 -8.93 12.02
C LYS A 327 -7.77 -9.19 11.01
N ASP A 328 -6.74 -8.35 11.05
CA ASP A 328 -5.72 -8.36 10.01
C ASP A 328 -4.58 -9.34 10.33
N LEU A 329 -4.62 -10.48 9.66
CA LEU A 329 -3.58 -11.51 9.71
C LEU A 329 -2.24 -11.00 9.19
N ILE A 330 -2.24 -10.13 8.17
CA ILE A 330 -1.02 -9.68 7.50
C ILE A 330 -0.20 -8.80 8.44
N ARG A 331 -0.83 -7.84 9.13
CA ARG A 331 -0.15 -7.05 10.16
C ARG A 331 0.35 -7.91 11.31
N MET A 332 -0.43 -8.90 11.77
CA MET A 332 0.02 -9.80 12.83
C MET A 332 1.30 -10.56 12.41
N LEU A 333 1.32 -11.19 11.23
CA LEU A 333 2.49 -11.91 10.72
C LEU A 333 3.69 -10.97 10.55
N ALA A 334 3.46 -9.76 10.03
CA ALA A 334 4.50 -8.75 9.87
C ALA A 334 5.11 -8.33 11.21
N VAL A 335 4.30 -8.03 12.23
CA VAL A 335 4.80 -7.64 13.55
C VAL A 335 5.57 -8.77 14.22
N VAL A 336 5.10 -10.02 14.11
CA VAL A 336 5.83 -11.19 14.63
C VAL A 336 7.18 -11.33 13.91
N TYR A 337 7.20 -11.26 12.58
CA TYR A 337 8.44 -11.35 11.79
C TYR A 337 9.42 -10.23 12.14
N LEU A 338 8.96 -8.98 12.22
CA LEU A 338 9.80 -7.83 12.55
C LEU A 338 10.30 -7.89 14.00
N SER A 339 9.51 -8.41 14.94
CA SER A 339 9.95 -8.65 16.31
C SER A 339 11.08 -9.67 16.37
N ILE A 340 10.98 -10.76 15.60
CA ILE A 340 12.07 -11.75 15.45
C ILE A 340 13.30 -11.10 14.82
N ALA A 341 13.12 -10.28 13.78
CA ALA A 341 14.20 -9.55 13.12
C ALA A 341 14.92 -8.56 14.04
N LEU A 342 14.21 -7.97 15.01
CA LEU A 342 14.77 -7.08 16.03
C LEU A 342 15.49 -7.85 17.16
N LEU A 343 15.03 -9.07 17.47
CA LEU A 343 15.67 -9.94 18.47
C LEU A 343 17.01 -10.51 17.97
N ILE A 344 17.10 -10.84 16.69
CA ILE A 344 18.32 -11.39 16.08
C ILE A 344 19.25 -10.23 15.71
N ASN A 345 20.49 -10.25 16.22
CA ASN A 345 21.48 -9.22 15.91
C ASN A 345 22.00 -9.34 14.45
N SER A 346 22.57 -8.25 13.92
CA SER A 346 23.27 -8.18 12.63
C SER A 346 24.34 -9.28 12.46
N LYS A 347 25.01 -9.68 13.56
CA LYS A 347 26.01 -10.77 13.57
C LYS A 347 25.43 -12.17 13.77
N GLY A 348 24.10 -12.32 13.79
CA GLY A 348 23.43 -13.61 14.03
C GLY A 348 23.48 -14.11 15.49
N THR A 349 24.20 -13.42 16.38
CA THR A 349 24.29 -13.79 17.80
C THR A 349 23.15 -13.19 18.63
N LEU A 350 22.61 -13.97 19.57
CA LEU A 350 21.66 -13.52 20.61
C LEU A 350 22.29 -12.57 21.66
N GLN A 351 23.38 -11.87 21.34
CA GLN A 351 24.12 -11.01 22.27
C GLN A 351 23.22 -9.93 22.90
N LYS A 352 22.18 -9.48 22.17
CA LYS A 352 21.15 -8.56 22.68
C LYS A 352 20.45 -9.05 23.96
N VAL A 353 20.38 -10.37 24.17
CA VAL A 353 19.77 -11.02 25.35
C VAL A 353 20.52 -10.75 26.63
N ALA A 354 21.84 -10.51 26.54
CA ALA A 354 22.63 -10.14 27.69
C ALA A 354 22.52 -8.64 28.03
N ASP A 355 22.34 -7.78 27.02
CA ASP A 355 22.50 -6.34 27.21
C ASP A 355 21.24 -5.63 27.73
N ALA A 356 20.03 -5.96 27.24
CA ALA A 356 18.80 -5.24 27.59
C ALA A 356 17.56 -6.16 27.71
N PRO A 357 17.40 -6.89 28.83
CA PRO A 357 16.28 -7.84 29.01
C PRO A 357 14.90 -7.17 28.96
N GLN A 358 14.80 -5.88 29.31
CA GLN A 358 13.54 -5.16 29.27
C GLN A 358 13.02 -5.05 27.83
N VAL A 359 13.87 -4.60 26.89
CA VAL A 359 13.48 -4.39 25.48
C VAL A 359 13.06 -5.71 24.82
N ILE A 360 13.73 -6.82 25.15
CA ILE A 360 13.36 -8.15 24.66
C ILE A 360 12.00 -8.57 25.18
N THR A 361 11.75 -8.34 26.47
CA THR A 361 10.44 -8.62 27.07
C THR A 361 9.35 -7.85 26.35
N ALA A 362 9.58 -6.57 26.00
CA ALA A 362 8.64 -5.79 25.21
C ALA A 362 8.44 -6.33 23.77
N LEU A 363 9.50 -6.77 23.09
CA LEU A 363 9.38 -7.36 21.74
C LEU A 363 8.58 -8.68 21.76
N ILE A 364 8.87 -9.55 22.74
CA ILE A 364 8.12 -10.80 22.92
C ILE A 364 6.66 -10.50 23.28
N ALA A 365 6.42 -9.55 24.20
CA ALA A 365 5.07 -9.13 24.56
C ALA A 365 4.32 -8.51 23.38
N ALA A 366 4.97 -7.73 22.52
CA ALA A 366 4.38 -7.16 21.32
C ALA A 366 3.96 -8.25 20.32
N ALA A 367 4.84 -9.23 20.06
CA ALA A 367 4.55 -10.36 19.17
C ALA A 367 3.42 -11.24 19.73
N ALA A 368 3.54 -11.67 21.00
CA ALA A 368 2.53 -12.49 21.67
C ALA A 368 1.19 -11.75 21.79
N GLY A 369 1.22 -10.47 22.14
CA GLY A 369 0.03 -9.61 22.22
C GLY A 369 -0.71 -9.52 20.89
N CYS A 370 0.00 -9.37 19.77
CA CYS A 370 -0.63 -9.38 18.44
C CYS A 370 -1.32 -10.71 18.13
N VAL A 371 -0.68 -11.85 18.47
CA VAL A 371 -1.27 -13.19 18.25
C VAL A 371 -2.50 -13.40 19.13
N VAL A 372 -2.42 -13.06 20.42
CA VAL A 372 -3.54 -13.16 21.36
C VAL A 372 -4.71 -12.28 20.92
N CYS A 373 -4.45 -11.03 20.54
CA CYS A 373 -5.47 -10.11 20.02
C CYS A 373 -6.10 -10.61 18.71
N PHE A 374 -5.32 -11.24 17.83
CA PHE A 374 -5.87 -11.85 16.62
C PHE A 374 -6.84 -12.99 16.96
N ILE A 375 -6.44 -13.92 17.84
CA ILE A 375 -7.30 -15.04 18.28
C ILE A 375 -8.56 -14.51 18.98
N ALA A 376 -8.41 -13.54 19.89
CA ALA A 376 -9.51 -12.94 20.62
C ALA A 376 -10.55 -12.31 19.68
N SER A 377 -10.12 -11.70 18.57
CA SER A 377 -11.01 -11.11 17.57
C SER A 377 -11.93 -12.13 16.86
N PHE A 378 -11.52 -13.40 16.77
CA PHE A 378 -12.38 -14.48 16.27
C PHE A 378 -13.35 -14.99 17.32
N VAL A 379 -12.90 -15.12 18.57
CA VAL A 379 -13.73 -15.60 19.69
C VAL A 379 -14.89 -14.64 19.96
N ASP A 380 -14.61 -13.32 20.01
CA ASP A 380 -15.63 -12.30 20.24
C ASP A 380 -16.73 -12.31 19.15
N PHE A 381 -16.33 -12.54 17.89
CA PHE A 381 -17.26 -12.63 16.77
C PHE A 381 -18.12 -13.91 16.80
N GLY A 382 -17.57 -15.03 17.30
CA GLY A 382 -18.31 -16.27 17.52
C GLY A 382 -19.42 -16.10 18.58
N SER A 383 -19.13 -15.35 19.65
CA SER A 383 -20.12 -15.01 20.69
C SER A 383 -21.25 -14.14 20.14
N GLY A 384 -20.96 -13.18 19.26
CA GLY A 384 -21.97 -12.31 18.65
C GLY A 384 -23.00 -13.05 17.77
N ARG A 385 -22.59 -14.16 17.13
CA ARG A 385 -23.49 -14.99 16.29
C ARG A 385 -24.45 -15.86 17.10
N ASN A 386 -24.08 -16.19 18.35
CA ASN A 386 -24.92 -16.96 19.27
C ASN A 386 -25.90 -16.08 20.06
N ARG A 387 -25.75 -14.75 20.00
CA ARG A 387 -26.74 -13.81 20.50
C ARG A 387 -27.79 -13.56 19.41
N ILE A 388 -28.48 -14.63 19.00
CA ILE A 388 -29.78 -14.49 18.34
C ILE A 388 -30.67 -13.86 19.41
N ILE A 389 -30.95 -12.57 19.25
CA ILE A 389 -32.05 -11.92 19.96
C ILE A 389 -33.27 -12.72 19.51
N LEU A 390 -33.80 -13.57 20.40
CA LEU A 390 -35.17 -13.99 20.33
C LEU A 390 -35.94 -12.66 20.33
N GLN A 391 -36.33 -12.22 19.15
CA GLN A 391 -37.33 -11.18 19.05
C GLN A 391 -38.56 -11.81 19.67
N ASP A 392 -38.82 -11.41 20.92
CA ASP A 392 -39.76 -12.04 21.83
C ASP A 392 -41.05 -12.32 21.07
N GLU A 393 -41.51 -13.58 21.12
CA GLU A 393 -42.78 -13.97 20.52
C GLU A 393 -43.92 -13.04 20.98
N ASP A 394 -43.77 -12.43 22.16
CA ASP A 394 -44.63 -11.39 22.74
C ASP A 394 -44.82 -10.17 21.81
N GLU A 395 -43.78 -9.67 21.12
CA GLU A 395 -43.94 -8.55 20.16
C GLU A 395 -44.70 -8.98 18.90
N ARG A 396 -44.58 -10.26 18.51
CA ARG A 396 -45.27 -10.84 17.36
C ARG A 396 -46.74 -11.10 17.68
N GLU A 397 -47.04 -11.52 18.91
CA GLU A 397 -48.40 -11.68 19.42
C GLU A 397 -49.11 -10.34 19.63
N GLU A 398 -48.43 -9.31 20.16
CA GLU A 398 -49.01 -7.96 20.26
C GLU A 398 -49.33 -7.35 18.87
N GLN A 399 -48.50 -7.60 17.86
CA GLN A 399 -48.79 -7.14 16.50
C GLN A 399 -49.93 -7.90 15.82
N LEU A 400 -50.12 -9.18 16.15
CA LEU A 400 -51.26 -9.96 15.69
C LEU A 400 -52.56 -9.55 16.40
N LEU A 401 -52.49 -9.15 17.67
CA LEU A 401 -53.65 -8.64 18.42
C LEU A 401 -54.05 -7.20 18.02
N ARG A 402 -53.16 -6.44 17.37
CA ARG A 402 -53.46 -5.10 16.84
C ARG A 402 -53.98 -5.09 15.39
N ARG A 403 -53.96 -6.22 14.68
CA ARG A 403 -54.61 -6.38 13.38
C ARG A 403 -55.97 -7.04 13.55
#